data_AF-A0A846N1B7-F1
#
_entry.id   AF-A0A846N1B7-F1
#
_cell.length_a   1.000
_cell.length_b   1.000
_cell.length_c   1.000
_cell.angle_alpha   90.00
_cell.angle_beta   90.00
_cell.angle_gamma   90.00
#
_symmetry.space_group_name_H-M   'P 1'
#
loop_
_entity.id
_entity.type
_entity.pdbx_description
1 polymer ?
#
loop_
_entity_poly.entity_id
_entity_poly.type
_entity_poly.pdbx_seq_one_letter_code
_entity_poly.pdbx_strand_id
1 'polypeptide(L)'
;MHSARDLHHDFLLYGFAVIAGGVVERLCAVFPADLPAFFPWEFSWPVWLFTTLGLGWFFLGLKRLAPEDRPPLWRGLVFIAGMLGNYAVLQTHIDYVAQHMFFIHRAAHFWLHHLGGFLIALGLAGKVIRAGMPFWLNPMLDAKPIRACLAILQHKLVAPFLFVGLLYFWLLPGLHTRVMLDRELYDLMNWTMALNGIMFWSLIVDPRPHPPARLSVLWRALAILIIELPQMALGAILSLAEVDFYPVYAICGRVIDMTALNDLHYGGLIIWLPGTLMSFLAMIVVLMNLRRNEEG
;
A
#
# COMPACT_ATOMS: atom_id res chain seq x y z
N MET A 1 -1.60 -32.38 8.44
CA MET A 1 -1.72 -32.40 9.92
C MET A 1 -0.93 -31.24 10.45
N HIS A 2 -1.58 -30.21 11.00
CA HIS A 2 -0.90 -29.12 11.73
C HIS A 2 -0.25 -29.73 12.97
N SER A 3 1.07 -29.66 13.10
CA SER A 3 1.76 -30.28 14.25
C SER A 3 1.44 -29.49 15.54
N ALA A 4 1.50 -30.13 16.71
CA ALA A 4 1.38 -29.44 17.99
C ALA A 4 2.40 -28.28 18.12
N ARG A 5 3.57 -28.42 17.47
CA ARG A 5 4.59 -27.37 17.37
C ARG A 5 4.16 -26.18 16.52
N ASP A 6 3.33 -26.39 15.49
CA ASP A 6 2.80 -25.31 14.65
C ASP A 6 1.76 -24.49 15.42
N LEU A 7 0.90 -25.18 16.19
CA LEU A 7 -0.08 -24.52 17.07
C LEU A 7 0.59 -23.60 18.09
N HIS A 8 1.69 -24.05 18.71
CA HIS A 8 2.42 -23.26 19.70
C HIS A 8 3.01 -21.97 19.11
N HIS A 9 3.65 -22.03 17.94
CA HIS A 9 4.17 -20.83 17.28
C HIS A 9 3.06 -19.85 16.87
N ASP A 10 1.91 -20.37 16.45
CA ASP A 10 0.74 -19.55 16.11
C ASP A 10 0.24 -18.80 17.36
N PHE A 11 0.08 -19.47 18.51
CA PHE A 11 -0.31 -18.81 19.76
C PHE A 11 0.68 -17.75 20.22
N LEU A 12 1.99 -18.01 20.09
CA LEU A 12 3.01 -17.03 20.42
C LEU A 12 2.93 -15.79 19.53
N LEU A 13 2.68 -15.95 18.22
CA LEU A 13 2.53 -14.82 17.31
C LEU A 13 1.32 -13.95 17.68
N TYR A 14 0.16 -14.55 17.93
CA TYR A 14 -1.05 -13.79 18.27
C TYR A 14 -0.95 -13.14 19.65
N GLY A 15 -0.45 -13.88 20.64
CA GLY A 15 -0.18 -13.33 21.97
C GLY A 15 0.79 -12.16 21.90
N PHE A 16 1.89 -12.30 21.14
CA PHE A 16 2.82 -11.21 20.90
C PHE A 16 2.15 -10.01 20.22
N ALA A 17 1.40 -10.22 19.13
CA ALA A 17 0.76 -9.13 18.39
C ALA A 17 -0.20 -8.32 19.27
N VAL A 18 -0.99 -8.97 20.11
CA VAL A 18 -1.93 -8.30 21.03
C VAL A 18 -1.20 -7.64 22.20
N ILE A 19 -0.29 -8.35 22.87
CA ILE A 19 0.40 -7.80 24.05
C ILE A 19 1.31 -6.64 23.64
N ALA A 20 2.13 -6.80 22.60
CA ALA A 20 3.00 -5.74 22.12
C ALA A 20 2.20 -4.55 21.58
N GLY A 21 1.09 -4.80 20.87
CA GLY A 21 0.18 -3.74 20.44
C GLY A 21 -0.38 -2.94 21.61
N GLY A 22 -0.88 -3.61 22.65
CA GLY A 22 -1.43 -2.95 23.84
C GLY A 22 -0.37 -2.21 24.65
N VAL A 23 0.88 -2.71 24.68
CA VAL A 23 2.00 -1.98 25.28
C VAL A 23 2.31 -0.71 24.48
N VAL A 24 2.40 -0.79 23.16
CA VAL A 24 2.68 0.37 22.30
C VAL A 24 1.55 1.39 22.40
N GLU A 25 0.28 0.96 22.31
CA GLU A 25 -0.90 1.80 22.54
C GLU A 25 -0.82 2.51 23.89
N ARG A 26 -0.49 1.78 24.96
CA ARG A 26 -0.38 2.36 26.30
C ARG A 26 0.76 3.36 26.40
N LEU A 27 1.91 3.08 25.77
CA LEU A 27 3.04 4.02 25.73
C LEU A 27 2.65 5.30 25.00
N CYS A 28 2.00 5.20 23.83
CA CYS A 28 1.51 6.36 23.09
C CYS A 28 0.49 7.18 23.89
N ALA A 29 -0.40 6.52 24.65
CA ALA A 29 -1.39 7.19 25.47
C ALA A 29 -0.82 7.90 26.72
N VAL A 30 0.30 7.41 27.26
CA VAL A 30 0.92 7.95 28.48
C VAL A 30 2.02 8.96 28.18
N PHE A 31 2.79 8.75 27.11
CA PHE A 31 3.97 9.54 26.74
C PHE A 31 3.90 10.09 25.30
N PRO A 32 2.80 10.75 24.87
CA PRO A 32 2.61 11.12 23.48
C PRO A 32 3.70 12.06 22.93
N ALA A 33 4.30 12.90 23.77
CA ALA A 33 5.32 13.88 23.36
C ALA A 33 6.77 13.39 23.53
N ASP A 34 7.00 12.34 24.32
CA ASP A 34 8.35 11.89 24.68
C ASP A 34 8.82 10.70 23.83
N LEU A 35 7.94 10.16 22.97
CA LEU A 35 8.26 9.03 22.12
C LEU A 35 9.07 9.45 20.88
N PRO A 36 10.00 8.61 20.41
CA PRO A 36 10.73 8.87 19.18
C PRO A 36 9.81 9.00 17.96
N ALA A 37 10.23 9.73 16.93
CA ALA A 37 9.43 9.96 15.73
C ALA A 37 8.97 8.68 14.98
N PHE A 38 9.70 7.56 15.15
CA PHE A 38 9.36 6.26 14.56
C PHE A 38 8.31 5.46 15.37
N PHE A 39 7.95 5.90 16.57
CA PHE A 39 6.80 5.37 17.29
C PHE A 39 5.50 5.87 16.67
N PRO A 40 4.38 5.17 16.91
CA PRO A 40 3.09 5.65 16.51
C PRO A 40 2.80 7.04 17.10
N TRP A 41 2.49 8.01 16.24
CA TRP A 41 1.95 9.28 16.70
C TRP A 41 0.51 9.06 17.21
N GLU A 42 -0.29 8.35 16.41
CA GLU A 42 -1.61 7.88 16.79
C GLU A 42 -1.70 6.37 16.56
N PHE A 43 -1.97 5.62 17.63
CA PHE A 43 -1.98 4.18 17.54
C PHE A 43 -3.23 3.68 16.79
N SER A 44 -3.01 2.85 15.76
CA SER A 44 -4.06 2.22 14.97
C SER A 44 -3.94 0.70 15.04
N TRP A 45 -4.89 0.05 15.70
CA TRP A 45 -4.98 -1.41 15.77
C TRP A 45 -5.02 -2.07 14.37
N PRO A 46 -5.83 -1.57 13.40
CA PRO A 46 -5.82 -2.13 12.05
C PRO A 46 -4.44 -2.11 11.38
N VAL A 47 -3.69 -1.00 11.46
CA VAL A 47 -2.37 -0.88 10.83
C VAL A 47 -1.34 -1.76 11.54
N TRP A 48 -1.38 -1.78 12.87
CA TRP A 48 -0.55 -2.66 13.69
C TRP A 48 -0.77 -4.13 13.36
N LEU A 49 -2.01 -4.60 13.36
CA LEU A 49 -2.34 -6.00 13.11
C LEU A 49 -2.06 -6.39 11.66
N PHE A 50 -2.38 -5.55 10.68
CA PHE A 50 -2.04 -5.80 9.28
C PHE A 50 -0.54 -6.01 9.10
N THR A 51 0.28 -5.15 9.72
CA THR A 51 1.73 -5.23 9.61
C THR A 51 2.30 -6.43 10.36
N THR A 52 1.96 -6.57 11.64
CA THR A 52 2.52 -7.62 12.51
C THR A 52 2.07 -9.03 12.10
N LEU A 53 0.78 -9.22 11.79
CA LEU A 53 0.29 -10.51 11.32
C LEU A 53 0.76 -10.80 9.89
N GLY A 54 0.79 -9.81 9.01
CA GLY A 54 1.30 -9.97 7.64
C GLY A 54 2.77 -10.43 7.62
N LEU A 55 3.63 -9.78 8.41
CA LEU A 55 5.04 -10.18 8.57
C LEU A 55 5.18 -11.49 9.34
N GLY A 56 4.40 -11.68 10.41
CA GLY A 56 4.40 -12.90 11.21
C GLY A 56 4.06 -14.13 10.37
N TRP A 57 2.97 -14.07 9.61
CA TRP A 57 2.58 -15.12 8.66
C TRP A 57 3.62 -15.30 7.56
N PHE A 58 4.25 -14.23 7.07
CA PHE A 58 5.35 -14.36 6.11
C PHE A 58 6.52 -15.16 6.69
N PHE A 59 7.00 -14.84 7.89
CA PHE A 59 8.14 -15.56 8.51
C PHE A 59 7.78 -16.99 8.92
N LEU A 60 6.57 -17.24 9.42
CA LEU A 60 6.08 -18.60 9.68
C LEU A 60 5.95 -19.40 8.37
N GLY A 61 5.47 -18.76 7.31
CA GLY A 61 5.39 -19.35 5.98
C GLY A 61 6.74 -19.78 5.44
N LEU A 62 7.78 -18.94 5.57
CA LEU A 62 9.15 -19.29 5.18
C LEU A 62 9.68 -20.51 5.96
N LYS A 63 9.31 -20.65 7.25
CA LYS A 63 9.69 -21.82 8.05
C LYS A 63 8.96 -23.09 7.63
N ARG A 64 7.70 -22.98 7.20
CA ARG A 64 6.83 -24.11 6.83
C ARG A 64 7.03 -24.59 5.39
N LEU A 65 7.43 -23.70 4.49
CA LEU A 65 7.73 -24.08 3.11
C LEU A 65 9.09 -24.77 3.00
N ALA A 66 9.15 -25.79 2.16
CA ALA A 66 10.39 -26.45 1.77
C ALA A 66 11.33 -25.42 1.10
N PRO A 67 12.66 -25.51 1.27
CA PRO A 67 13.62 -24.55 0.70
C PRO A 67 13.41 -24.26 -0.79
N GLU A 68 13.03 -25.27 -1.57
CA GLU A 68 12.74 -25.22 -3.00
C GLU A 68 11.47 -24.41 -3.36
N ASP A 69 10.51 -24.32 -2.44
CA ASP A 69 9.25 -23.57 -2.62
C ASP A 69 9.35 -22.11 -2.15
N ARG A 70 10.49 -21.73 -1.55
CA ARG A 70 10.69 -20.37 -1.02
C ARG A 70 10.98 -19.39 -2.16
N PRO A 71 10.43 -18.17 -2.09
CA PRO A 71 10.83 -17.14 -3.03
C PRO A 71 12.31 -16.78 -2.83
N PRO A 72 12.99 -16.29 -3.87
CA PRO A 72 14.35 -15.77 -3.74
C PRO A 72 14.40 -14.64 -2.71
N LEU A 73 15.53 -14.50 -2.01
CA LEU A 73 15.70 -13.56 -0.89
C LEU A 73 15.24 -12.13 -1.22
N TRP A 74 15.59 -11.63 -2.42
CA TRP A 74 15.23 -10.28 -2.84
C TRP A 74 13.71 -10.03 -2.87
N ARG A 75 12.89 -11.06 -3.19
CA ARG A 75 11.43 -10.97 -3.14
C ARG A 75 10.91 -10.84 -1.72
N GLY A 76 11.54 -11.53 -0.77
CA GLY A 76 11.25 -11.37 0.64
C GLY A 76 11.61 -9.97 1.15
N LEU A 77 12.78 -9.46 0.76
CA LEU A 77 13.24 -8.12 1.15
C LEU A 77 12.31 -7.01 0.63
N VAL A 78 11.88 -7.05 -0.63
CA VAL A 78 10.94 -6.04 -1.16
C VAL A 78 9.57 -6.14 -0.51
N PHE A 79 9.07 -7.35 -0.21
CA PHE A 79 7.82 -7.51 0.54
C PHE A 79 7.90 -6.88 1.93
N ILE A 80 8.98 -7.18 2.67
CA ILE A 80 9.22 -6.60 4.01
C ILE A 80 9.33 -5.08 3.92
N ALA A 81 10.08 -4.55 2.94
CA ALA A 81 10.23 -3.11 2.74
C ALA A 81 8.88 -2.43 2.47
N GLY A 82 8.03 -3.01 1.62
CA GLY A 82 6.70 -2.49 1.36
C GLY A 82 5.79 -2.50 2.59
N MET A 83 5.78 -3.59 3.37
CA MET A 83 5.01 -3.70 4.61
C MET A 83 5.46 -2.70 5.68
N LEU A 84 6.77 -2.61 5.93
CA LEU A 84 7.33 -1.70 6.93
C LEU A 84 7.19 -0.24 6.52
N GLY A 85 7.30 0.07 5.22
CA GLY A 85 7.06 1.42 4.74
C GLY A 85 5.59 1.83 4.85
N ASN A 86 4.64 0.92 4.59
CA ASN A 86 3.21 1.19 4.83
C ASN A 86 2.96 1.49 6.32
N TYR A 87 3.57 0.73 7.23
CA TYR A 87 3.52 1.01 8.66
C TYR A 87 4.10 2.40 8.99
N ALA A 88 5.26 2.72 8.40
CA ALA A 88 5.93 4.00 8.62
C ALA A 88 5.03 5.18 8.25
N VAL A 89 4.43 5.17 7.05
CA VAL A 89 3.63 6.30 6.57
C VAL A 89 2.22 6.37 7.16
N LEU A 90 1.66 5.28 7.70
CA LEU A 90 0.31 5.24 8.25
C LEU A 90 0.22 5.50 9.75
N GLN A 91 1.30 5.27 10.49
CA GLN A 91 1.21 5.19 11.95
C GLN A 91 2.26 6.06 12.65
N THR A 92 3.42 6.30 12.06
CA THR A 92 4.48 7.10 12.70
C THR A 92 4.24 8.60 12.53
N HIS A 93 5.16 9.43 13.02
CA HIS A 93 5.07 10.89 12.88
C HIS A 93 5.12 11.38 11.42
N ILE A 94 5.45 10.51 10.45
CA ILE A 94 5.24 10.83 9.03
C ILE A 94 3.76 11.11 8.75
N ASP A 95 2.84 10.33 9.35
CA ASP A 95 1.40 10.55 9.19
C ASP A 95 0.96 11.88 9.81
N TYR A 96 1.50 12.22 10.98
CA TYR A 96 1.30 13.54 11.59
C TYR A 96 1.70 14.66 10.62
N VAL A 97 2.92 14.62 10.07
CA VAL A 97 3.36 15.66 9.13
C VAL A 97 2.52 15.64 7.85
N ALA A 98 2.09 14.47 7.39
CA ALA A 98 1.19 14.33 6.25
C ALA A 98 -0.17 15.00 6.48
N GLN A 99 -0.71 15.01 7.70
CA GLN A 99 -1.96 15.73 8.00
C GLN A 99 -1.79 17.27 7.96
N HIS A 100 -0.56 17.77 8.00
CA HIS A 100 -0.26 19.20 8.09
C HIS A 100 0.44 19.77 6.85
N MET A 101 0.92 18.92 5.92
CA MET A 101 1.62 19.32 4.71
C MET A 101 1.10 18.53 3.50
N PHE A 102 0.54 19.21 2.49
CA PHE A 102 -0.02 18.54 1.32
C PHE A 102 1.03 17.72 0.57
N PHE A 103 2.23 18.22 0.37
CA PHE A 103 3.25 17.48 -0.38
C PHE A 103 3.72 16.21 0.36
N ILE A 104 3.82 16.25 1.69
CA ILE A 104 4.13 15.05 2.50
C ILE A 104 2.97 14.07 2.47
N HIS A 105 1.74 14.58 2.51
CA HIS A 105 0.54 13.79 2.31
C HIS A 105 0.52 13.05 0.97
N ARG A 106 0.96 13.74 -0.09
CA ARG A 106 1.11 13.15 -1.43
C ARG A 106 2.28 12.16 -1.50
N ALA A 107 3.38 12.40 -0.80
CA ALA A 107 4.48 11.44 -0.68
C ALA A 107 4.04 10.15 0.05
N ALA A 108 3.28 10.27 1.15
CA ALA A 108 2.71 9.15 1.87
C ALA A 108 1.74 8.35 0.97
N HIS A 109 0.85 9.03 0.26
CA HIS A 109 -0.05 8.39 -0.69
C HIS A 109 0.67 7.73 -1.88
N PHE A 110 1.73 8.35 -2.40
CA PHE A 110 2.60 7.74 -3.40
C PHE A 110 3.23 6.44 -2.87
N TRP A 111 3.67 6.43 -1.61
CA TRP A 111 4.14 5.19 -1.00
C TRP A 111 3.02 4.14 -0.95
N LEU A 112 1.86 4.48 -0.37
CA LEU A 112 0.77 3.52 -0.18
C LEU A 112 0.21 2.96 -1.49
N HIS A 113 -0.01 3.83 -2.48
CA HIS A 113 -0.70 3.49 -3.72
C HIS A 113 0.25 3.02 -4.82
N HIS A 114 1.48 3.54 -4.86
CA HIS A 114 2.49 3.18 -5.87
C HIS A 114 3.59 2.31 -5.29
N LEU A 115 4.58 2.90 -4.62
CA LEU A 115 5.84 2.21 -4.34
C LEU A 115 5.67 1.03 -3.38
N GLY A 116 5.03 1.23 -2.23
CA GLY A 116 4.74 0.19 -1.24
C GLY A 116 3.86 -0.92 -1.82
N GLY A 117 2.77 -0.56 -2.51
CA GLY A 117 1.92 -1.51 -3.21
C GLY A 117 2.68 -2.34 -4.27
N PHE A 118 3.54 -1.68 -5.05
CA PHE A 118 4.40 -2.32 -6.05
C PHE A 118 5.41 -3.28 -5.41
N LEU A 119 6.08 -2.88 -4.34
CA LEU A 119 7.05 -3.72 -3.61
C LEU A 119 6.38 -4.96 -3.00
N ILE A 120 5.21 -4.79 -2.37
CA ILE A 120 4.41 -5.89 -1.83
C ILE A 120 4.02 -6.87 -2.95
N ALA A 121 3.52 -6.36 -4.07
CA ALA A 121 3.13 -7.17 -5.22
C ALA A 121 4.33 -7.91 -5.83
N LEU A 122 5.47 -7.23 -6.01
CA LEU A 122 6.69 -7.79 -6.59
C LEU A 122 7.31 -8.89 -5.72
N GLY A 123 7.08 -8.84 -4.41
CA GLY A 123 7.50 -9.88 -3.47
C GLY A 123 6.80 -11.22 -3.66
N LEU A 124 5.63 -11.25 -4.31
CA LEU A 124 4.83 -12.47 -4.57
C LEU A 124 4.65 -13.36 -3.32
N ALA A 125 4.53 -12.73 -2.16
CA ALA A 125 4.53 -13.39 -0.85
C ALA A 125 3.22 -14.16 -0.57
N GLY A 126 2.22 -14.11 -1.45
CA GLY A 126 0.89 -14.69 -1.20
C GLY A 126 0.90 -16.17 -0.83
N LYS A 127 1.73 -17.01 -1.50
CA LYS A 127 1.88 -18.42 -1.14
C LYS A 127 2.54 -18.60 0.24
N VAL A 128 3.55 -17.79 0.53
CA VAL A 128 4.28 -17.81 1.81
C VAL A 128 3.35 -17.42 2.95
N ILE A 129 2.63 -16.30 2.82
CA ILE A 129 1.67 -15.82 3.81
C ILE A 129 0.58 -16.87 4.03
N ARG A 130 0.03 -17.47 2.98
CA ARG A 130 -0.97 -18.56 3.09
C ARG A 130 -0.46 -19.79 3.83
N ALA A 131 0.83 -20.13 3.69
CA ALA A 131 1.44 -21.24 4.43
C ALA A 131 1.64 -20.90 5.92
N GLY A 132 1.91 -19.64 6.25
CA GLY A 132 2.12 -19.19 7.63
C GLY A 132 0.84 -18.82 8.38
N MET A 133 -0.23 -18.45 7.69
CA MET A 133 -1.50 -18.10 8.32
C MET A 133 -2.27 -19.33 8.83
N PRO A 134 -3.23 -19.15 9.75
CA PRO A 134 -4.08 -20.24 10.21
C PRO A 134 -4.83 -20.92 9.08
N PHE A 135 -4.86 -22.25 9.11
CA PHE A 135 -5.53 -23.04 8.06
C PHE A 135 -7.03 -22.71 7.93
N TRP A 136 -7.68 -22.29 9.01
CA TRP A 136 -9.10 -21.93 9.03
C TRP A 136 -9.41 -20.61 8.31
N LEU A 137 -8.41 -19.76 8.04
CA LEU A 137 -8.57 -18.57 7.21
C LEU A 137 -8.56 -18.88 5.71
N ASN A 138 -7.95 -19.99 5.29
CA ASN A 138 -7.89 -20.34 3.86
C ASN A 138 -9.28 -20.51 3.24
N PRO A 139 -10.24 -21.25 3.84
CA PRO A 139 -11.61 -21.31 3.34
C PRO A 139 -12.30 -19.95 3.22
N MET A 140 -12.01 -19.01 4.12
CA MET A 140 -12.56 -17.66 4.07
C MET A 140 -11.99 -16.91 2.86
N LEU A 141 -10.67 -16.90 2.68
CA LEU A 141 -10.01 -16.27 1.52
C LEU A 141 -10.44 -16.86 0.18
N ASP A 142 -10.73 -18.17 0.17
CA ASP A 142 -11.17 -18.88 -1.02
C ASP A 142 -12.70 -18.89 -1.18
N ALA A 143 -13.44 -18.21 -0.29
CA ALA A 143 -14.89 -18.12 -0.36
C ALA A 143 -15.35 -17.42 -1.66
N LYS A 144 -16.46 -17.91 -2.24
CA LYS A 144 -17.00 -17.39 -3.50
C LYS A 144 -17.19 -15.85 -3.50
N PRO A 145 -17.74 -15.21 -2.44
CA PRO A 145 -17.90 -13.76 -2.41
C PRO A 145 -16.57 -13.01 -2.47
N ILE A 146 -15.55 -13.46 -1.73
CA ILE A 146 -14.22 -12.83 -1.73
C ILE A 146 -13.58 -12.96 -3.11
N ARG A 147 -13.63 -14.15 -3.72
CA ARG A 147 -13.10 -14.36 -5.07
C ARG A 147 -13.85 -13.53 -6.12
N ALA A 148 -15.17 -13.38 -6.00
CA ALA A 148 -15.98 -12.55 -6.88
C ALA A 148 -15.63 -11.06 -6.74
N CYS A 149 -15.49 -10.58 -5.50
CA CYS A 149 -15.05 -9.21 -5.22
C CYS A 149 -13.66 -8.95 -5.84
N LEU A 150 -12.69 -9.83 -5.61
CA LEU A 150 -11.36 -9.75 -6.23
C LEU A 150 -11.43 -9.87 -7.76
N ALA A 151 -12.37 -10.64 -8.31
CA ALA A 151 -12.56 -10.74 -9.76
C ALA A 151 -13.05 -9.42 -10.36
N ILE A 152 -13.98 -8.73 -9.69
CA ILE A 152 -14.50 -7.43 -10.12
C ILE A 152 -13.42 -6.36 -10.00
N LEU A 153 -12.82 -6.21 -8.82
CA LEU A 153 -11.84 -5.16 -8.54
C LEU A 153 -10.57 -5.30 -9.40
N GLN A 154 -10.20 -6.54 -9.75
CA GLN A 154 -9.07 -6.81 -10.64
C GLN A 154 -9.48 -7.11 -12.08
N HIS A 155 -10.70 -6.74 -12.48
CA HIS A 155 -11.10 -6.82 -13.87
C HIS A 155 -10.29 -5.84 -14.73
N LYS A 156 -9.93 -6.23 -15.96
CA LYS A 156 -9.03 -5.46 -16.85
C LYS A 156 -9.45 -4.00 -17.09
N LEU A 157 -10.74 -3.71 -17.02
CA LEU A 157 -11.26 -2.34 -17.13
C LEU A 157 -11.40 -1.68 -15.75
N VAL A 158 -11.89 -2.41 -14.74
CA VAL A 158 -12.17 -1.84 -13.42
C VAL A 158 -10.88 -1.43 -12.71
N ALA A 159 -9.85 -2.27 -12.75
CA ALA A 159 -8.59 -2.02 -12.05
C ALA A 159 -7.92 -0.68 -12.42
N PRO A 160 -7.66 -0.36 -13.70
CA PRO A 160 -7.05 0.93 -14.05
C PRO A 160 -7.97 2.12 -13.75
N PHE A 161 -9.29 2.02 -14.00
CA PHE A 161 -10.21 3.11 -13.68
C PHE A 161 -10.34 3.35 -12.18
N LEU A 162 -10.37 2.30 -11.36
CA LEU A 162 -10.39 2.42 -9.91
C LEU A 162 -9.09 3.01 -9.39
N PHE A 163 -7.95 2.61 -9.97
CA PHE A 163 -6.63 3.11 -9.58
C PHE A 163 -6.52 4.62 -9.71
N VAL A 164 -6.85 5.18 -10.88
CA VAL A 164 -6.79 6.62 -11.09
C VAL A 164 -8.03 7.33 -10.52
N GLY A 165 -9.19 6.68 -10.54
CA GLY A 165 -10.43 7.23 -10.03
C GLY A 165 -10.38 7.53 -8.53
N LEU A 166 -9.78 6.64 -7.72
CA LEU A 166 -9.58 6.90 -6.29
C LEU A 166 -8.65 8.10 -6.05
N LEU A 167 -7.58 8.24 -6.85
CA LEU A 167 -6.68 9.39 -6.75
C LEU A 167 -7.44 10.71 -6.95
N TYR A 168 -8.25 10.81 -8.00
CA TYR A 168 -9.07 11.98 -8.27
C TYR A 168 -10.15 12.19 -7.21
N PHE A 169 -10.85 11.12 -6.83
CA PHE A 169 -11.93 11.16 -5.85
C PHE A 169 -11.45 11.78 -4.54
N TRP A 170 -10.37 11.25 -3.96
CA TRP A 170 -9.82 11.72 -2.69
C TRP A 170 -9.15 13.11 -2.77
N LEU A 171 -8.88 13.59 -3.99
CA LEU A 171 -8.32 14.91 -4.25
C LEU A 171 -9.37 15.95 -4.68
N LEU A 172 -10.66 15.60 -4.70
CA LEU A 172 -11.72 16.60 -4.86
C LEU A 172 -11.64 17.60 -3.69
N PRO A 173 -11.41 18.91 -3.93
CA PRO A 173 -11.08 19.88 -2.87
C PRO A 173 -12.02 19.86 -1.66
N GLY A 174 -13.34 19.86 -1.91
CA GLY A 174 -14.35 19.83 -0.86
C GLY A 174 -14.41 18.51 -0.09
N LEU A 175 -14.11 17.38 -0.74
CA LEU A 175 -14.01 16.08 -0.06
C LEU A 175 -12.71 16.00 0.74
N HIS A 176 -11.59 16.38 0.13
CA HIS A 176 -10.27 16.35 0.76
C HIS A 176 -10.23 17.16 2.06
N THR A 177 -10.86 18.34 2.07
CA THR A 177 -11.00 19.15 3.29
C THR A 177 -11.72 18.39 4.40
N ARG A 178 -12.80 17.65 4.08
CA ARG A 178 -13.51 16.83 5.07
C ARG A 178 -12.66 15.66 5.54
N VAL A 179 -11.95 15.01 4.62
CA VAL A 179 -11.06 13.88 4.93
C VAL A 179 -9.97 14.31 5.92
N MET A 180 -9.38 15.49 5.75
CA MET A 180 -8.34 15.99 6.67
C MET A 180 -8.88 16.39 8.06
N LEU A 181 -10.19 16.55 8.21
CA LEU A 181 -10.83 16.97 9.47
C LEU A 181 -11.58 15.83 10.17
N ASP A 182 -11.70 14.66 9.52
CA ASP A 182 -12.43 13.50 10.01
C ASP A 182 -11.53 12.27 10.00
N ARG A 183 -11.26 11.73 11.18
CA ARG A 183 -10.35 10.59 11.36
C ARG A 183 -10.82 9.34 10.63
N GLU A 184 -12.11 9.00 10.70
CA GLU A 184 -12.62 7.76 10.09
C GLU A 184 -12.52 7.84 8.57
N LEU A 185 -12.81 9.01 8.01
CA LEU A 185 -12.71 9.27 6.58
C LEU A 185 -11.25 9.32 6.10
N TYR A 186 -10.33 9.87 6.92
CA TYR A 186 -8.89 9.83 6.69
C TYR A 186 -8.36 8.40 6.63
N ASP A 187 -8.71 7.58 7.62
CA ASP A 187 -8.36 6.17 7.66
C ASP A 187 -8.93 5.42 6.45
N LEU A 188 -10.18 5.67 6.09
CA LEU A 188 -10.81 5.07 4.91
C LEU A 188 -10.07 5.44 3.62
N MET A 189 -9.68 6.70 3.44
CA MET A 189 -8.88 7.12 2.29
C MET A 189 -7.56 6.37 2.25
N ASN A 190 -6.80 6.36 3.36
CA ASN A 190 -5.52 5.70 3.45
C ASN A 190 -5.60 4.20 3.14
N TRP A 191 -6.58 3.51 3.72
CA TRP A 191 -6.80 2.08 3.48
C TRP A 191 -7.21 1.78 2.04
N THR A 192 -8.12 2.56 1.47
CA THR A 192 -8.53 2.36 0.08
C THR A 192 -7.35 2.59 -0.88
N MET A 193 -6.49 3.57 -0.62
CA MET A 193 -5.30 3.84 -1.42
C MET A 193 -4.27 2.71 -1.30
N ALA A 194 -3.97 2.24 -0.08
CA ALA A 194 -3.03 1.14 0.15
C ALA A 194 -3.51 -0.19 -0.49
N LEU A 195 -4.76 -0.58 -0.23
CA LEU A 195 -5.32 -1.84 -0.75
C LEU A 195 -5.45 -1.80 -2.27
N ASN A 196 -5.94 -0.70 -2.83
CA ASN A 196 -6.04 -0.56 -4.28
C ASN A 196 -4.67 -0.65 -4.96
N GLY A 197 -3.64 0.00 -4.40
CA GLY A 197 -2.27 -0.09 -4.90
C GLY A 197 -1.78 -1.53 -4.97
N ILE A 198 -1.84 -2.27 -3.85
CA ILE A 198 -1.46 -3.69 -3.79
C ILE A 198 -2.21 -4.51 -4.84
N MET A 199 -3.52 -4.30 -4.96
CA MET A 199 -4.37 -5.06 -5.88
C MET A 199 -4.04 -4.79 -7.35
N PHE A 200 -3.83 -3.53 -7.73
CA PHE A 200 -3.48 -3.15 -9.09
C PHE A 200 -2.09 -3.68 -9.47
N TRP A 201 -1.07 -3.40 -8.65
CA TRP A 201 0.29 -3.83 -8.97
C TRP A 201 0.43 -5.35 -9.02
N SER A 202 -0.33 -6.09 -8.20
CA SER A 202 -0.38 -7.56 -8.27
C SER A 202 -0.84 -8.10 -9.63
N LEU A 203 -1.61 -7.34 -10.41
CA LEU A 203 -1.98 -7.72 -11.78
C LEU A 203 -0.88 -7.41 -12.79
N ILE A 204 -0.20 -6.29 -12.60
CA ILE A 204 0.80 -5.79 -13.54
C ILE A 204 2.08 -6.61 -13.44
N VAL A 205 2.57 -6.88 -12.21
CA VAL A 205 3.86 -7.55 -11.99
C VAL A 205 3.77 -9.07 -11.91
N ASP A 206 2.59 -9.67 -12.15
CA ASP A 206 2.41 -11.13 -12.15
C ASP A 206 3.36 -11.81 -13.17
N PRO A 207 4.34 -12.61 -12.75
CA PRO A 207 5.34 -13.12 -13.69
C PRO A 207 4.79 -14.18 -14.65
N ARG A 208 3.62 -14.76 -14.36
CA ARG A 208 3.10 -15.91 -15.12
C ARG A 208 2.60 -15.49 -16.51
N PRO A 209 2.71 -16.37 -17.53
CA PRO A 209 2.07 -16.15 -18.82
C PRO A 209 0.54 -16.18 -18.66
N HIS A 210 -0.15 -15.58 -19.63
CA HIS A 210 -1.61 -15.65 -19.71
C HIS A 210 -2.03 -16.74 -20.70
N PRO A 211 -2.85 -17.72 -20.30
CA PRO A 211 -3.24 -18.12 -18.92
C PRO A 211 -2.09 -18.81 -18.15
N PRO A 212 -2.05 -18.81 -16.80
CA PRO A 212 -3.11 -18.52 -15.83
C PRO A 212 -3.14 -17.10 -15.25
N ALA A 213 -2.23 -16.20 -15.65
CA ALA A 213 -2.30 -14.81 -15.22
C ALA A 213 -3.62 -14.15 -15.67
N ARG A 214 -4.13 -13.18 -14.89
CA ARG A 214 -5.43 -12.53 -15.16
C ARG A 214 -5.42 -11.61 -16.39
N LEU A 215 -4.27 -11.01 -16.69
CA LEU A 215 -4.09 -10.06 -17.78
C LEU A 215 -3.01 -10.56 -18.74
N SER A 216 -3.27 -10.45 -20.04
CA SER A 216 -2.24 -10.58 -21.07
C SER A 216 -1.24 -9.42 -20.97
N VAL A 217 -0.06 -9.59 -21.57
CA VAL A 217 0.97 -8.55 -21.61
C VAL A 217 0.44 -7.25 -22.20
N LEU A 218 -0.33 -7.33 -23.29
CA LEU A 218 -0.99 -6.16 -23.90
C LEU A 218 -1.89 -5.43 -22.90
N TRP A 219 -2.74 -6.15 -22.15
CA TRP A 219 -3.64 -5.51 -21.20
C TRP A 219 -2.91 -4.90 -19.99
N ARG A 220 -1.76 -5.45 -19.58
CA ARG A 220 -0.92 -4.83 -18.55
C ARG A 220 -0.30 -3.53 -19.04
N ALA A 221 0.23 -3.53 -20.26
CA ALA A 221 0.79 -2.34 -20.88
C ALA A 221 -0.27 -1.24 -21.06
N LEU A 222 -1.46 -1.59 -21.57
CA LEU A 222 -2.58 -0.66 -21.70
C LEU A 222 -3.04 -0.13 -20.34
N ALA A 223 -3.14 -0.98 -19.31
CA ALA A 223 -3.53 -0.54 -17.98
C ALA A 223 -2.57 0.52 -17.41
N ILE A 224 -1.25 0.34 -17.60
CA ILE A 224 -0.23 1.33 -17.22
C ILE A 224 -0.46 2.65 -17.97
N LEU A 225 -0.68 2.61 -19.29
CA LEU A 225 -0.93 3.83 -20.09
C LEU A 225 -2.22 4.55 -19.69
N ILE A 226 -3.28 3.80 -19.37
CA ILE A 226 -4.58 4.36 -18.95
C ILE A 226 -4.46 5.11 -17.64
N ILE A 227 -3.69 4.61 -16.67
CA ILE A 227 -3.51 5.31 -15.39
C ILE A 227 -2.56 6.50 -15.49
N GLU A 228 -1.57 6.41 -16.40
CA GLU A 228 -0.50 7.39 -16.50
C GLU A 228 -1.01 8.75 -16.99
N LEU A 229 -1.78 8.79 -18.07
CA LEU A 229 -2.20 10.05 -18.69
C LEU A 229 -3.05 10.94 -17.74
N PRO A 230 -4.10 10.43 -17.06
CA PRO A 230 -4.84 11.26 -16.13
C PRO A 230 -4.02 11.61 -14.88
N GLN A 231 -3.14 10.73 -14.42
CA GLN A 231 -2.22 11.07 -13.31
C GLN A 231 -1.30 12.24 -13.66
N MET A 232 -0.68 12.22 -14.85
CA MET A 232 0.13 13.34 -15.34
C MET A 232 -0.68 14.62 -15.43
N ALA A 233 -1.92 14.54 -15.94
CA ALA A 233 -2.80 15.69 -16.03
C ALA A 233 -3.12 16.29 -14.66
N LEU A 234 -3.47 15.45 -13.67
CA LEU A 234 -3.72 15.90 -12.30
C LEU A 234 -2.48 16.51 -11.66
N GLY A 235 -1.33 15.84 -11.79
CA GLY A 235 -0.06 16.34 -11.28
C GLY A 235 0.31 17.69 -11.89
N ALA A 236 0.15 17.85 -13.21
CA ALA A 236 0.38 19.11 -13.91
C ALA A 236 -0.56 20.22 -13.41
N ILE A 237 -1.87 19.95 -13.31
CA ILE A 237 -2.87 20.90 -12.81
C ILE A 237 -2.48 21.44 -11.43
N LEU A 238 -2.09 20.55 -10.50
CA LEU A 238 -1.71 20.96 -9.15
C LEU A 238 -0.34 21.66 -9.10
N SER A 239 0.63 21.18 -9.89
CA SER A 239 1.99 21.74 -9.93
C SER A 239 2.07 23.14 -10.55
N LEU A 240 1.10 23.50 -11.39
CA LEU A 240 1.05 24.76 -12.13
C LEU A 240 -0.09 25.67 -11.64
N ALA A 241 -0.76 25.31 -10.53
CA ALA A 241 -1.88 26.07 -10.00
C ALA A 241 -1.43 27.44 -9.46
N GLU A 242 -2.18 28.49 -9.75
CA GLU A 242 -1.95 29.83 -9.18
C GLU A 242 -2.77 30.08 -7.90
N VAL A 243 -3.64 29.13 -7.54
CA VAL A 243 -4.53 29.21 -6.38
C VAL A 243 -4.37 27.97 -5.50
N ASP A 244 -4.56 28.15 -4.19
CA ASP A 244 -4.54 27.04 -3.25
C ASP A 244 -5.85 26.24 -3.33
N PHE A 245 -5.78 24.99 -3.80
CA PHE A 245 -6.92 24.08 -3.82
C PHE A 245 -7.23 23.44 -2.47
N TYR A 246 -6.28 23.42 -1.53
CA TYR A 246 -6.42 22.70 -0.26
C TYR A 246 -6.12 23.63 0.94
N PRO A 247 -6.98 24.63 1.19
CA PRO A 247 -6.79 25.57 2.30
C PRO A 247 -6.82 24.89 3.68
N VAL A 248 -7.29 23.63 3.76
CA VAL A 248 -7.33 22.84 5.00
C VAL A 248 -5.96 22.73 5.68
N TYR A 249 -4.85 22.70 4.93
CA TYR A 249 -3.51 22.66 5.52
C TYR A 249 -3.13 23.97 6.22
N ALA A 250 -3.74 25.09 5.86
CA ALA A 250 -3.61 26.32 6.63
C ALA A 250 -4.44 26.27 7.94
N ILE A 251 -5.56 25.54 7.93
CA ILE A 251 -6.43 25.35 9.10
C ILE A 251 -5.76 24.41 10.13
N CYS A 252 -5.21 23.29 9.66
CA CYS A 252 -4.46 22.34 10.50
C CYS A 252 -3.14 22.94 11.00
N GLY A 253 -2.58 23.89 10.24
CA GLY A 253 -1.32 24.56 10.54
C GLY A 253 -0.12 23.83 9.92
N ARG A 254 0.66 24.51 9.08
CA ARG A 254 1.82 23.88 8.45
C ARG A 254 2.97 23.68 9.44
N VAL A 255 3.54 22.48 9.46
CA VAL A 255 4.67 22.13 10.33
C VAL A 255 6.00 22.62 9.75
N ILE A 256 6.10 22.73 8.42
CA ILE A 256 7.27 23.27 7.73
C ILE A 256 6.90 24.66 7.20
N ASP A 257 7.77 25.64 7.46
CA ASP A 257 7.57 27.02 7.01
C ASP A 257 7.65 27.11 5.47
N MET A 258 6.49 27.14 4.82
CA MET A 258 6.35 27.32 3.38
C MET A 258 4.99 27.92 3.02
N THR A 259 4.93 28.56 1.85
CA THR A 259 3.68 29.07 1.30
C THR A 259 2.74 27.94 0.88
N ALA A 260 1.43 28.22 0.87
CA ALA A 260 0.42 27.26 0.45
C ALA A 260 0.61 26.79 -1.01
N LEU A 261 1.03 27.71 -1.89
CA LEU A 261 1.30 27.38 -3.29
C LEU A 261 2.52 26.47 -3.44
N ASN A 262 3.61 26.70 -2.69
CA ASN A 262 4.77 25.82 -2.76
C ASN A 262 4.44 24.40 -2.30
N ASP A 263 3.68 24.27 -1.21
CA ASP A 263 3.17 22.99 -0.69
C ASP A 263 2.34 22.25 -1.76
N LEU A 264 1.40 22.97 -2.39
CA LEU A 264 0.57 22.45 -3.49
C LEU A 264 1.43 22.00 -4.69
N HIS A 265 2.39 22.83 -5.09
CA HIS A 265 3.24 22.58 -6.25
C HIS A 265 4.09 21.32 -6.08
N TYR A 266 4.73 21.16 -4.92
CA TYR A 266 5.49 19.96 -4.61
C TYR A 266 4.59 18.72 -4.56
N GLY A 267 3.39 18.83 -3.99
CA GLY A 267 2.41 17.73 -4.02
C GLY A 267 2.01 17.33 -5.44
N GLY A 268 1.80 18.30 -6.34
CA GLY A 268 1.54 18.06 -7.76
C GLY A 268 2.71 17.37 -8.47
N LEU A 269 3.94 17.81 -8.20
CA LEU A 269 5.15 17.21 -8.76
C LEU A 269 5.36 15.77 -8.29
N ILE A 270 5.00 15.44 -7.05
CA ILE A 270 5.07 14.07 -6.52
C ILE A 270 4.07 13.14 -7.22
N ILE A 271 2.86 13.63 -7.51
CA ILE A 271 1.87 12.86 -8.27
C ILE A 271 2.38 12.61 -9.69
N TRP A 272 3.00 13.61 -10.30
CA TRP A 272 3.48 13.54 -11.67
C TRP A 272 4.74 12.69 -11.79
N LEU A 273 5.89 13.17 -11.30
CA LEU A 273 7.20 12.65 -11.69
C LEU A 273 7.47 11.25 -11.09
N PRO A 274 7.43 11.02 -9.75
CA PRO A 274 7.51 9.69 -9.18
C PRO A 274 6.46 8.72 -9.72
N GLY A 275 5.23 9.19 -9.94
CA GLY A 275 4.16 8.39 -10.52
C GLY A 275 4.52 7.85 -11.92
N THR A 276 5.01 8.73 -12.79
CA THR A 276 5.51 8.37 -14.13
C THR A 276 6.68 7.37 -14.08
N LEU A 277 7.63 7.57 -13.15
CA LEU A 277 8.75 6.64 -12.98
C LEU A 277 8.29 5.23 -12.59
N MET A 278 7.24 5.11 -11.77
CA MET A 278 6.67 3.82 -11.41
C MET A 278 6.01 3.13 -12.61
N SER A 279 5.32 3.88 -13.47
CA SER A 279 4.77 3.37 -14.73
C SER A 279 5.86 2.83 -15.66
N PHE A 280 6.99 3.55 -15.78
CA PHE A 280 8.16 3.07 -16.53
C PHE A 280 8.75 1.79 -15.96
N LEU A 281 8.98 1.75 -14.64
CA LEU A 281 9.49 0.57 -13.95
C LEU A 281 8.56 -0.64 -14.14
N ALA A 282 7.25 -0.43 -14.04
CA ALA A 282 6.25 -1.47 -14.26
C ALA A 282 6.30 -2.02 -15.70
N MET A 283 6.46 -1.15 -16.70
CA MET A 283 6.61 -1.57 -18.09
C MET A 283 7.87 -2.43 -18.29
N ILE A 284 8.99 -2.04 -17.67
CA ILE A 284 10.23 -2.84 -17.70
C ILE A 284 9.97 -4.23 -17.11
N VAL A 285 9.31 -4.33 -15.96
CA VAL A 285 8.96 -5.62 -15.33
C VAL A 285 8.05 -6.46 -16.24
N VAL A 286 7.05 -5.85 -16.87
CA VAL A 286 6.15 -6.54 -17.80
C VAL A 286 6.92 -7.12 -19.00
N LEU A 287 7.82 -6.33 -19.61
CA LEU A 287 8.64 -6.77 -20.74
C LEU A 287 9.67 -7.84 -20.33
N MET A 288 10.28 -7.71 -19.16
CA MET A 288 11.19 -8.74 -18.63
C MET A 288 10.46 -10.06 -18.39
N ASN A 289 9.23 -10.03 -17.88
CA ASN A 289 8.41 -11.21 -17.69
C ASN A 289 7.98 -11.82 -19.03
N LEU A 290 7.63 -11.01 -20.04
CA LEU A 290 7.36 -11.49 -21.39
C LEU A 290 8.55 -12.28 -21.93
N ARG A 291 9.74 -11.66 -21.94
CA ARG A 291 10.96 -12.30 -22.43
C ARG A 291 11.24 -13.64 -21.73
N ARG A 292 11.15 -13.68 -20.40
CA ARG A 292 11.35 -14.91 -19.62
C ARG A 292 10.36 -16.01 -19.96
N ASN A 293 9.12 -15.66 -20.31
CA ASN A 293 8.09 -16.61 -20.68
C ASN A 293 8.20 -17.10 -22.14
N GLU A 294 8.98 -16.40 -22.98
CA GLU A 294 9.31 -16.84 -24.35
C GLU A 294 10.57 -17.72 -24.39
N GLU A 295 11.50 -17.51 -23.46
CA GLU A 295 12.78 -18.24 -23.38
C GLU A 295 12.70 -19.58 -22.61
N GLY A 296 11.64 -19.82 -21.83
CA GLY A 296 11.47 -21.00 -20.97
C GLY A 296 10.28 -21.87 -21.35
#